data_AF-A0A1E5UQ23-F1
#
_entry.id   AF-A0A1E5UQ23-F1
#
_cell.length_a   1.000
_cell.length_b   1.000
_cell.length_c   1.000
_cell.angle_alpha   90.00
_cell.angle_beta   90.00
_cell.angle_gamma   90.00
#
_symmetry.space_group_name_H-M   'P 1'
#
loop_
_entity.id
_entity.type
_entity.pdbx_description
1 polymer ?
#
loop_
_entity_poly.entity_id
_entity_poly.type
_entity_poly.pdbx_seq_one_letter_code
_entity_poly.pdbx_strand_id
1 'polypeptide(L)'
;MAASQGLRRRTASTCTPEMAWGTYVFKIAGYSLHRALGAGSFILSATFSVGGYDWRIHVYPDGRSSSEEDVDYVAVFLRARTSR
;
A
#
# COMPACT_ATOMS: atom_id res chain seq x y z
N MET A 1 33.59 54.19 16.06
CA MET A 1 32.90 52.90 16.31
C MET A 1 31.61 52.89 15.50
N ALA A 2 31.55 52.14 14.41
CA ALA A 2 30.28 51.76 13.78
C ALA A 2 30.53 50.51 12.93
N ALA A 3 30.07 49.36 13.40
CA ALA A 3 30.13 48.12 12.65
C ALA A 3 29.01 48.12 11.61
N SER A 4 29.36 47.89 10.34
CA SER A 4 28.40 47.66 9.27
C SER A 4 27.69 46.33 9.52
N GLN A 5 26.39 46.39 9.81
CA GLN A 5 25.56 45.19 9.84
C GLN A 5 25.32 44.75 8.40
N GLY A 6 26.12 43.77 7.93
CA GLY A 6 25.90 43.14 6.63
C GLY A 6 24.51 42.52 6.55
N LEU A 7 23.74 42.87 5.52
CA LEU A 7 22.40 42.34 5.28
C LEU A 7 22.49 40.81 5.12
N ARG A 8 22.07 40.06 6.13
CA ARG A 8 21.98 38.60 6.05
C ARG A 8 20.89 38.23 5.03
N ARG A 9 21.30 37.58 3.93
CA ARG A 9 20.37 36.99 2.95
C ARG A 9 19.62 35.84 3.63
N ARG A 10 18.33 36.05 3.89
CA ARG A 10 17.45 35.04 4.47
C ARG A 10 16.85 34.20 3.33
N THR A 11 17.16 32.92 3.30
CA THR A 11 16.46 31.93 2.48
C THR A 11 15.46 31.18 3.34
N ALA A 12 14.34 30.79 2.74
CA ALA A 12 13.34 29.95 3.36
C ALA A 12 12.96 28.85 2.35
N SER A 13 12.60 27.68 2.87
CA SER A 13 11.97 26.60 2.11
C SER A 13 10.76 26.10 2.88
N THR A 14 9.82 25.49 2.16
CA THR A 14 8.62 24.90 2.73
C THR A 14 8.48 23.50 2.16
N CYS A 15 8.39 22.51 3.06
CA CYS A 15 8.04 21.15 2.70
C CYS A 15 6.54 20.99 2.97
N THR A 16 5.75 20.76 1.92
CA THR A 16 4.32 20.46 2.07
C THR A 16 4.12 19.01 1.64
N PRO A 17 3.72 18.10 2.55
CA PRO A 17 3.45 16.73 2.17
C PRO A 17 2.25 16.70 1.22
N GLU A 18 2.41 16.02 0.08
CA GLU A 18 1.30 15.80 -0.83
C GLU A 18 0.40 14.71 -0.26
N MET A 19 -0.86 15.06 0.00
CA MET A 19 -1.85 14.12 0.50
C MET A 19 -2.57 13.49 -0.69
N ALA A 20 -2.31 12.21 -0.96
CA ALA A 20 -2.93 11.49 -2.06
C ALA A 20 -4.01 10.51 -1.55
N TRP A 21 -5.13 10.46 -2.28
CA TRP A 21 -6.28 9.60 -1.98
C TRP A 21 -6.69 8.86 -3.25
N GLY A 22 -7.18 7.64 -3.10
CA GLY A 22 -7.66 6.86 -4.22
C GLY A 22 -8.59 5.75 -3.76
N THR A 23 -9.49 5.33 -4.65
CA THR A 23 -10.39 4.20 -4.44
C THR A 23 -10.13 3.18 -5.53
N TYR A 24 -9.91 1.93 -5.13
CA TYR A 24 -9.72 0.80 -6.03
C TYR A 24 -10.67 -0.32 -5.64
N VAL A 25 -11.44 -0.80 -6.63
CA VAL A 25 -12.42 -1.87 -6.43
C VAL A 25 -11.88 -3.14 -7.06
N PHE A 26 -11.66 -4.16 -6.22
CA PHE A 26 -11.24 -5.49 -6.66
C PHE A 26 -12.38 -6.49 -6.49
N LYS A 27 -12.96 -6.95 -7.61
CA LYS A 27 -14.06 -7.91 -7.63
C LYS A 27 -13.55 -9.33 -7.90
N ILE A 28 -13.85 -10.26 -6.99
CA ILE A 28 -13.54 -11.68 -7.14
C ILE A 28 -14.84 -12.42 -7.49
N ALA A 29 -14.96 -12.88 -8.73
CA ALA A 29 -16.08 -13.71 -9.16
C ALA A 29 -15.84 -15.17 -8.74
N GLY A 30 -16.90 -15.90 -8.37
CA GLY A 30 -16.78 -17.32 -8.01
C GLY A 30 -15.91 -17.58 -6.78
N TYR A 31 -15.91 -16.68 -5.79
CA TYR A 31 -15.04 -16.72 -4.61
C TYR A 31 -14.93 -18.10 -3.95
N SER A 32 -16.02 -18.85 -3.82
CA SER A 32 -16.03 -20.19 -3.21
C SER A 32 -15.09 -21.19 -3.91
N LEU A 33 -14.92 -21.07 -5.23
CA LEU A 33 -13.99 -21.91 -6.00
C LEU A 33 -12.52 -21.67 -5.61
N HIS A 34 -12.21 -20.46 -5.13
CA HIS A 34 -10.86 -20.11 -4.71
C HIS A 34 -10.53 -20.57 -3.28
N ARG A 35 -11.54 -20.85 -2.44
CA ARG A 35 -11.33 -21.40 -1.09
C ARG A 35 -10.87 -22.85 -1.12
N ALA A 36 -11.19 -23.59 -2.19
CA ALA A 36 -10.75 -24.96 -2.40
C ALA A 36 -9.25 -25.11 -2.72
N LEU A 37 -8.52 -24.00 -2.92
CA LEU A 37 -7.08 -24.02 -3.22
C LEU A 37 -6.21 -24.27 -1.97
N GLY A 38 -6.81 -24.23 -0.77
CA GLY A 38 -6.13 -24.45 0.50
C GLY A 38 -5.33 -23.26 1.01
N ALA A 39 -5.01 -23.30 2.29
CA ALA A 39 -4.23 -22.29 3.01
C ALA A 39 -2.90 -21.94 2.32
N GLY A 40 -2.55 -20.64 2.31
CA GLY A 40 -1.36 -20.12 1.64
C GLY A 40 -1.54 -19.77 0.16
N SER A 41 -2.61 -20.26 -0.49
CA SER A 41 -3.00 -19.81 -1.83
C SER A 41 -3.59 -18.41 -1.80
N PHE A 42 -3.29 -17.59 -2.81
CA PHE A 42 -3.79 -16.21 -2.89
C PHE A 42 -4.26 -15.80 -4.28
N ILE A 43 -5.14 -14.81 -4.29
CA ILE A 43 -5.62 -14.09 -5.46
C ILE A 43 -4.98 -12.70 -5.45
N LEU A 44 -4.42 -12.29 -6.59
CA LEU A 44 -3.73 -11.02 -6.75
C LEU A 44 -4.59 -10.03 -7.54
N SER A 45 -4.69 -8.79 -7.08
CA SER A 45 -5.28 -7.70 -7.88
C SER A 45 -4.34 -7.25 -9.00
N ALA A 46 -4.88 -6.46 -9.94
CA ALA A 46 -4.03 -5.63 -10.80
C ALA A 46 -3.28 -4.59 -9.96
N THR A 47 -2.18 -4.07 -10.51
CA THR A 47 -1.47 -2.93 -9.92
C THR A 47 -2.31 -1.67 -10.11
N PHE A 48 -2.41 -0.83 -9.08
CA PHE A 48 -3.02 0.49 -9.17
C PHE A 48 -2.14 1.52 -8.46
N SER A 49 -2.08 2.74 -8.99
CA SER A 49 -1.14 3.77 -8.50
C SER A 49 -1.87 4.86 -7.71
N VAL A 50 -1.42 5.13 -6.49
CA VAL A 50 -1.93 6.21 -5.63
C VAL A 50 -0.77 6.79 -4.82
N GLY A 51 -0.58 8.10 -4.87
CA GLY A 51 0.40 8.82 -4.03
C GLY A 51 1.86 8.45 -4.28
N GLY A 52 2.25 8.18 -5.53
CA GLY A 52 3.63 7.80 -5.88
C GLY A 52 4.00 6.36 -5.50
N TYR A 53 3.00 5.53 -5.20
CA TYR A 53 3.18 4.10 -4.96
C TYR A 53 2.31 3.28 -5.89
N ASP A 54 2.89 2.18 -6.34
CA ASP A 54 2.20 1.10 -7.01
C ASP A 54 1.73 0.09 -5.96
N TRP A 55 0.41 -0.05 -5.86
CA TRP A 55 -0.27 -0.88 -4.88
C TRP A 55 -0.79 -2.16 -5.51
N ARG A 56 -0.83 -3.23 -4.71
CA ARG A 56 -1.55 -4.48 -5.03
C ARG A 56 -2.25 -5.02 -3.78
N ILE A 57 -3.40 -5.67 -3.99
CA ILE A 57 -4.12 -6.40 -2.96
C ILE A 57 -3.83 -7.90 -3.12
N HIS A 58 -3.45 -8.55 -2.02
CA HIS A 58 -3.29 -10.00 -1.91
C HIS A 58 -4.43 -10.53 -1.04
N VAL A 59 -5.26 -11.42 -1.58
CA VAL A 59 -6.36 -12.05 -0.85
C VAL A 59 -6.07 -13.53 -0.68
N TYR A 60 -6.05 -14.01 0.56
CA TYR A 60 -5.89 -15.42 0.93
C TYR A 60 -7.25 -15.94 1.39
N PRO A 61 -7.97 -16.72 0.56
CA PRO A 61 -9.34 -17.13 0.89
C PRO A 61 -9.46 -18.10 2.07
N ASP A 62 -8.39 -18.82 2.37
CA ASP A 62 -8.37 -19.94 3.33
C ASP A 62 -7.21 -19.82 4.34
N GLY A 63 -6.82 -18.59 4.67
CA GLY A 63 -5.71 -18.30 5.57
C GLY A 63 -4.37 -18.10 4.86
N ARG A 64 -3.46 -17.37 5.51
CA ARG A 64 -2.17 -16.97 4.92
C ARG A 64 -1.16 -18.12 4.89
N SER A 65 -1.27 -19.09 5.77
CA SER A 65 -0.37 -20.22 5.85
C SER A 65 -1.06 -21.47 6.36
N SER A 66 -0.47 -22.63 6.11
CA SER A 66 -1.01 -23.93 6.49
C SER A 66 -0.74 -24.29 7.96
N SER A 67 -0.33 -23.35 8.81
CA SER A 67 -0.24 -23.62 10.25
C SER A 67 -1.62 -23.69 10.85
N GLU A 68 -1.84 -24.58 11.82
CA GLU A 68 -3.15 -24.81 12.45
C GLU A 68 -3.74 -23.56 13.13
N GLU A 69 -2.91 -22.57 13.46
CA GLU A 69 -3.33 -21.27 14.02
C GLU A 69 -3.73 -20.24 12.96
N ASP A 70 -3.53 -20.56 11.67
CA ASP A 70 -3.60 -19.62 10.55
C ASP A 70 -4.55 -20.10 9.43
N VAL A 71 -5.57 -20.88 9.81
CA VAL A 71 -6.58 -21.47 8.91
C VAL A 71 -7.99 -20.93 9.21
N ASP A 72 -8.90 -21.12 8.25
CA ASP A 72 -10.33 -20.75 8.34
C ASP A 72 -10.65 -19.26 8.55
N TYR A 73 -9.83 -18.39 7.98
CA TYR A 73 -10.15 -16.96 7.87
C TYR A 73 -9.71 -16.41 6.52
N VAL A 74 -10.21 -15.23 6.16
CA VAL A 74 -9.81 -14.53 4.94
C VAL A 74 -8.76 -13.49 5.28
N ALA A 75 -7.54 -13.64 4.77
CA ALA A 75 -6.47 -12.66 4.95
C ALA A 75 -6.43 -11.70 3.77
N VAL A 76 -6.40 -10.39 4.02
CA VAL A 76 -6.24 -9.37 2.97
C VAL A 76 -5.05 -8.48 3.31
N PHE A 77 -4.10 -8.38 2.37
CA PHE A 77 -2.92 -7.54 2.51
C PHE A 77 -2.84 -6.51 1.40
N LEU A 78 -2.53 -5.27 1.78
CA LEU A 78 -2.17 -4.21 0.85
C LEU A 78 -0.65 -4.12 0.78
N ARG A 79 -0.09 -4.22 -0.43
CA ARG A 79 1.36 -4.10 -0.67
C ARG A 79 1.67 -2.89 -1.51
N ALA A 80 2.61 -2.07 -1.05
CA ALA A 80 3.11 -0.90 -1.74
C ALA A 80 4.50 -1.16 -2.32
N ARG A 81 4.79 -0.59 -3.48
CA ARG A 81 6.14 -0.42 -4.02
C ARG A 81 6.24 1.01 -4.52
N THR A 82 7.39 1.67 -4.37
CA THR A 82 7.60 3.00 -4.97
C THR A 82 7.41 2.90 -6.49
N SER A 83 6.57 3.75 -7.06
CA SER A 83 6.39 3.81 -8.51
C SER A 83 7.69 4.31 -9.15
N ARG A 84 8.12 3.68 -10.25
CA ARG A 84 9.31 4.13 -11.01
C ARG A 84 9.04 5.36 -11.86
#